data_AF-A0A956H9G8-F1
#
_entry.id   AF-A0A956H9G8-F1
#
_cell.length_a   1.000
_cell.length_b   1.000
_cell.length_c   1.000
_cell.angle_alpha   90.00
_cell.angle_beta   90.00
_cell.angle_gamma   90.00
#
_symmetry.space_group_name_H-M   'P 1'
#
loop_
_entity.id
_entity.type
_entity.pdbx_description
1 polymer ?
#
loop_
_entity_poly.entity_id
_entity_poly.type
_entity_poly.pdbx_seq_one_letter_code
_entity_poly.pdbx_strand_id
1 'polypeptide(L)'
;TVVNTHANGDHCWGNQEVRDAEIIASRRSAEEMHEVTPALMAKLDKVARLSLRLGPLGRGLGRLADKLGIELLASVIEAAPFVVEIFGDFHFDGIDLVLPTRTFDGSLDLQVGDKRVELIEVGPAHTRGDLLVHVPAARVVFTGDILFIGGHPIVWEGPVSNWIAACERIEAMDVEAIVPGHGPLTDKAGVARLRAYLAHLQAEARARYDAGMSVGEAARDIDMREFAEWTEGERVIVNVDTLYREFSGSGPRKSAVPCFAAMARFCGKASSMRV
;
A
#
# COMPACT_ATOMS: atom_id res chain seq x y z
N THR A 1 17.45 -18.33 1.26
CA THR A 1 15.98 -18.24 1.17
C THR A 1 15.57 -16.81 1.40
N VAL A 2 14.67 -16.30 0.57
CA VAL A 2 14.07 -14.97 0.67
C VAL A 2 12.55 -15.13 0.68
N VAL A 3 11.86 -14.33 1.48
CA VAL A 3 10.40 -14.34 1.55
C VAL A 3 9.91 -12.94 1.17
N ASN A 4 9.09 -12.84 0.12
CA ASN A 4 8.37 -11.60 -0.15
C ASN A 4 7.05 -11.62 0.62
N THR A 5 6.85 -10.63 1.49
CA THR A 5 5.67 -10.54 2.35
C THR A 5 4.41 -10.10 1.60
N HIS A 6 4.57 -9.36 0.51
CA HIS A 6 3.51 -8.93 -0.39
C HIS A 6 4.12 -8.38 -1.70
N ALA A 7 3.28 -7.87 -2.61
CA ALA A 7 3.66 -7.57 -3.99
C ALA A 7 4.17 -6.14 -4.27
N ASN A 8 4.28 -5.26 -3.27
CA ASN A 8 4.75 -3.89 -3.52
C ASN A 8 6.23 -3.87 -3.93
N GLY A 9 6.57 -2.90 -4.77
CA GLY A 9 7.88 -2.82 -5.41
C GLY A 9 9.05 -2.63 -4.43
N ASP A 10 8.84 -1.83 -3.38
CA ASP A 10 9.81 -1.61 -2.30
C ASP A 10 10.07 -2.87 -1.43
N HIS A 11 9.25 -3.91 -1.57
CA HIS A 11 9.40 -5.19 -0.87
C HIS A 11 9.90 -6.34 -1.77
N CYS A 12 9.80 -6.21 -3.10
CA CYS A 12 10.12 -7.31 -4.02
C CYS A 12 11.07 -6.96 -5.17
N TRP A 13 11.30 -5.69 -5.50
CA TRP A 13 12.15 -5.34 -6.65
C TRP A 13 13.65 -5.55 -6.39
N GLY A 14 14.05 -5.70 -5.13
CA GLY A 14 15.40 -6.16 -4.76
C GLY A 14 15.66 -7.64 -5.07
N ASN A 15 14.65 -8.42 -5.46
CA ASN A 15 14.78 -9.86 -5.76
C ASN A 15 15.87 -10.15 -6.81
N GLN A 16 16.14 -9.20 -7.72
CA GLN A 16 17.18 -9.35 -8.74
C GLN A 16 18.60 -9.52 -8.19
N GLU A 17 18.85 -9.07 -6.96
CA GLU A 17 20.16 -9.14 -6.31
C GLU A 17 20.39 -10.50 -5.61
N VAL A 18 19.36 -11.35 -5.58
CA VAL A 18 19.34 -12.63 -4.84
C VAL A 18 18.81 -13.78 -5.70
N ARG A 19 19.04 -13.73 -7.01
CA ARG A 19 18.54 -14.72 -8.00
C ARG A 19 18.94 -16.16 -7.70
N ASP A 20 20.06 -16.36 -7.01
CA ASP A 20 20.56 -17.69 -6.63
C ASP A 20 19.86 -18.26 -5.37
N ALA A 21 19.04 -17.45 -4.68
CA ALA A 21 18.25 -17.90 -3.54
C ALA A 21 16.89 -18.48 -3.98
N GLU A 22 16.35 -19.41 -3.19
CA GLU A 22 14.92 -19.72 -3.25
C GLU A 22 14.12 -18.50 -2.75
N ILE A 23 13.28 -17.94 -3.62
CA ILE A 23 12.40 -16.80 -3.34
C ILE A 23 10.97 -17.32 -3.18
N ILE A 24 10.34 -17.02 -2.06
CA ILE A 24 9.04 -17.57 -1.65
C ILE A 24 8.03 -16.45 -1.48
N ALA A 25 6.82 -16.61 -1.99
CA ALA A 25 5.68 -15.73 -1.72
C ALA A 25 4.35 -16.50 -1.69
N SER A 26 3.27 -15.87 -1.24
CA SER A 26 1.92 -16.40 -1.47
C SER A 26 1.63 -16.43 -2.98
N ARG A 27 0.76 -17.34 -3.46
CA ARG A 27 0.36 -17.37 -4.87
C ARG A 27 -0.22 -16.02 -5.31
N ARG A 28 -1.07 -15.42 -4.46
CA ARG A 28 -1.72 -14.14 -4.76
C ARG A 28 -0.73 -12.99 -4.87
N SER A 29 0.28 -12.95 -4.01
CA SER A 29 1.34 -11.95 -4.10
C SER A 29 2.14 -12.12 -5.41
N ALA A 30 2.50 -13.35 -5.77
CA ALA A 30 3.21 -13.61 -7.03
C ALA A 30 2.41 -13.19 -8.28
N GLU A 31 1.09 -13.40 -8.27
CA GLU A 31 0.19 -12.94 -9.33
C GLU A 31 0.11 -11.40 -9.41
N GLU A 32 0.15 -10.71 -8.27
CA GLU A 32 0.03 -9.24 -8.17
C GLU A 32 1.30 -8.49 -8.57
N MET A 33 2.49 -9.10 -8.40
CA MET A 33 3.77 -8.50 -8.78
C MET A 33 3.87 -8.07 -10.25
N HIS A 34 2.99 -8.60 -11.11
CA HIS A 34 2.93 -8.25 -12.53
C HIS A 34 2.17 -6.95 -12.84
N GLU A 35 1.38 -6.44 -11.90
CA GLU A 35 0.47 -5.32 -12.16
C GLU A 35 1.19 -3.98 -12.16
N VAL A 36 2.03 -3.73 -11.15
CA VAL A 36 2.91 -2.56 -11.07
C VAL A 36 4.35 -3.03 -11.16
N THR A 37 4.98 -2.79 -12.31
CA THR A 37 6.35 -3.23 -12.59
C THR A 37 7.36 -2.09 -12.50
N PRO A 38 8.66 -2.38 -12.28
CA PRO A 38 9.70 -1.35 -12.31
C PRO A 38 9.72 -0.60 -13.65
N ALA A 39 9.55 -1.33 -14.75
CA ALA A 39 9.50 -0.76 -16.09
C ALA A 39 8.29 0.17 -16.30
N LEU A 40 7.14 -0.13 -15.69
CA LEU A 40 6.00 0.78 -15.68
C LEU A 40 6.33 2.04 -14.89
N MET A 41 6.86 1.92 -13.67
CA MET A 41 7.22 3.09 -12.84
C MET A 41 8.30 3.96 -13.49
N ALA A 42 9.30 3.37 -14.15
CA ALA A 42 10.30 4.11 -14.91
C ALA A 42 9.67 4.95 -16.05
N LYS A 43 8.65 4.41 -16.73
CA LYS A 43 7.90 5.16 -17.76
C LYS A 43 7.07 6.29 -17.13
N LEU A 44 6.39 6.01 -16.01
CA LEU A 44 5.58 7.00 -15.31
C LEU A 44 6.43 8.17 -14.79
N ASP A 45 7.57 7.89 -14.18
CA ASP A 45 8.54 8.89 -13.71
C ASP A 45 9.06 9.76 -14.87
N LYS A 46 9.47 9.14 -15.99
CA LYS A 46 9.92 9.88 -17.19
C LYS A 46 8.83 10.81 -17.73
N VAL A 47 7.58 10.34 -17.82
CA VAL A 47 6.44 11.15 -18.26
C VAL A 47 6.18 12.29 -17.28
N ALA A 48 6.16 12.00 -15.97
CA ALA A 48 5.95 13.01 -14.93
C ALA A 48 7.00 14.12 -15.01
N ARG A 49 8.30 13.77 -15.02
CA ARG A 49 9.40 14.75 -15.13
C ARG A 49 9.35 15.54 -16.43
N LEU A 50 9.06 14.91 -17.57
CA LEU A 50 8.91 15.60 -18.84
C LEU A 50 7.75 16.60 -18.80
N SER A 51 6.61 16.21 -18.22
CA SER A 51 5.44 17.08 -18.11
C SER A 51 5.73 18.33 -17.27
N LEU A 52 6.50 18.19 -16.17
CA LEU A 52 6.94 19.30 -15.33
C LEU A 52 7.90 20.23 -16.10
N ARG A 53 8.85 19.67 -16.86
CA ARG A 53 9.79 20.45 -17.70
C ARG A 53 9.08 21.27 -18.78
N LEU A 54 7.99 20.76 -19.34
CA LEU A 54 7.18 21.45 -20.36
C LEU A 54 6.22 22.50 -19.77
N GLY A 55 6.06 22.56 -18.45
CA GLY A 55 5.26 23.58 -17.77
C GLY A 55 3.81 23.65 -18.30
N PRO A 56 3.30 24.83 -18.69
CA PRO A 56 1.94 24.99 -19.20
C PRO A 56 1.60 24.13 -20.43
N LEU A 57 2.58 23.85 -21.29
CA LEU A 57 2.40 22.99 -22.47
C LEU A 57 2.16 21.52 -22.05
N GLY A 58 2.91 21.02 -21.06
CA GLY A 58 2.73 19.69 -20.48
C GLY A 58 1.33 19.51 -19.85
N ARG A 59 0.85 20.52 -19.12
CA ARG A 59 -0.53 20.54 -18.60
C ARG A 59 -1.59 20.60 -19.70
N GLY A 60 -1.29 21.26 -20.82
CA GLY A 60 -2.14 21.27 -22.02
C GLY A 60 -2.31 19.87 -22.63
N LEU A 61 -1.22 19.11 -22.72
CA LEU A 61 -1.22 17.71 -23.19
C LEU A 61 -2.06 16.80 -22.30
N GLY A 62 -1.98 16.94 -20.97
CA GLY A 62 -2.81 16.17 -20.04
C GLY A 62 -4.31 16.39 -20.24
N ARG A 63 -4.73 17.64 -20.43
CA ARG A 63 -6.14 17.97 -20.73
C ARG A 63 -6.63 17.43 -22.08
N LEU A 64 -5.73 17.36 -23.07
CA LEU A 64 -6.05 16.77 -24.37
C LEU A 64 -6.17 15.25 -24.26
N ALA A 65 -5.25 14.60 -23.52
CA ALA A 65 -5.28 13.18 -23.24
C ALA A 65 -6.59 12.76 -22.55
N ASP A 66 -7.03 13.52 -21.55
CA ASP A 66 -8.31 13.31 -20.85
C ASP A 66 -9.51 13.40 -21.81
N LYS A 67 -9.58 14.44 -22.65
CA LYS A 67 -10.61 14.58 -23.69
C LYS A 67 -10.61 13.44 -24.71
N LEU A 68 -9.47 12.81 -24.92
CA LEU A 68 -9.29 11.67 -25.84
C LEU A 68 -9.45 10.31 -25.15
N GLY A 69 -9.76 10.28 -23.85
CA GLY A 69 -9.96 9.05 -23.08
C GLY A 69 -8.67 8.31 -22.73
N ILE A 70 -7.51 8.98 -22.76
CA ILE A 70 -6.21 8.41 -22.37
C ILE A 70 -6.01 8.65 -20.86
N GLU A 71 -6.88 8.03 -20.04
CA GLU A 71 -7.01 8.27 -18.59
C GLU A 71 -5.70 8.10 -17.81
N LEU A 72 -4.90 7.09 -18.17
CA LEU A 72 -3.61 6.83 -17.53
C LEU A 72 -2.66 8.03 -17.69
N LEU A 73 -2.54 8.56 -18.92
CA LEU A 73 -1.66 9.68 -19.22
C LEU A 73 -2.14 10.96 -18.53
N ALA A 74 -3.45 11.20 -18.51
CA ALA A 74 -4.04 12.33 -17.80
C ALA A 74 -3.76 12.26 -16.30
N SER A 75 -3.98 11.10 -15.67
CA SER A 75 -3.75 10.87 -14.24
C SER A 75 -2.28 11.08 -13.86
N VAL A 76 -1.35 10.61 -14.69
CA VAL A 76 0.09 10.74 -14.44
C VAL A 76 0.55 12.20 -14.56
N ILE A 77 0.06 12.93 -15.55
CA ILE A 77 0.40 14.36 -15.73
C ILE A 77 -0.18 15.20 -14.58
N GLU A 78 -1.41 14.88 -14.14
CA GLU A 78 -2.03 15.56 -13.01
C GLU A 78 -1.27 15.28 -11.70
N ALA A 79 -0.91 14.03 -11.46
CA ALA A 79 -0.16 13.61 -10.29
C ALA A 79 1.35 13.94 -10.38
N ALA A 80 1.84 14.50 -11.48
CA ALA A 80 3.28 14.61 -11.74
C ALA A 80 4.09 15.33 -10.64
N PRO A 81 3.64 16.45 -10.05
CA PRO A 81 4.36 17.06 -8.92
C PRO A 81 4.48 16.11 -7.73
N PHE A 82 3.38 15.45 -7.37
CA PHE A 82 3.30 14.51 -6.26
C PHE A 82 4.12 13.23 -6.51
N VAL A 83 4.06 12.69 -7.73
CA VAL A 83 4.86 11.53 -8.14
C VAL A 83 6.35 11.84 -8.06
N VAL A 84 6.78 13.02 -8.52
CA VAL A 84 8.20 13.43 -8.46
C VAL A 84 8.61 13.80 -7.03
N GLU A 85 7.70 14.28 -6.19
CA GLU A 85 7.98 14.52 -4.77
C GLU A 85 8.21 13.21 -4.00
N ILE A 86 7.34 12.21 -4.20
CA ILE A 86 7.42 10.93 -3.48
C ILE A 86 8.48 10.01 -4.06
N PHE A 87 8.53 9.88 -5.39
CA PHE A 87 9.39 8.91 -6.06
C PHE A 87 10.66 9.54 -6.67
N GLY A 88 10.88 10.84 -6.43
CA GLY A 88 11.92 11.64 -7.08
C GLY A 88 13.34 11.12 -6.89
N ASP A 89 13.60 10.53 -5.73
CA ASP A 89 14.91 10.01 -5.33
C ASP A 89 15.13 8.55 -5.76
N PHE A 90 14.11 7.89 -6.32
CA PHE A 90 14.20 6.51 -6.78
C PHE A 90 14.59 6.42 -8.26
N HIS A 91 15.42 5.42 -8.56
CA HIS A 91 15.81 5.08 -9.93
C HIS A 91 15.25 3.71 -10.29
N PHE A 92 14.23 3.69 -11.16
CA PHE A 92 13.56 2.45 -11.58
C PHE A 92 14.17 1.82 -12.85
N ASP A 93 15.05 2.54 -13.54
CA ASP A 93 15.78 2.01 -14.70
C ASP A 93 16.81 0.96 -14.25
N GLY A 94 16.95 -0.11 -15.04
CA GLY A 94 17.90 -1.20 -14.73
C GLY A 94 17.41 -2.19 -13.67
N ILE A 95 16.15 -2.06 -13.21
CA ILE A 95 15.51 -3.04 -12.32
C ILE A 95 14.73 -4.05 -13.16
N ASP A 96 15.12 -5.32 -13.06
CA ASP A 96 14.39 -6.45 -13.61
C ASP A 96 13.38 -6.98 -12.58
N LEU A 97 12.14 -7.19 -13.00
CA LEU A 97 11.16 -7.90 -12.17
C LEU A 97 11.57 -9.38 -12.06
N VAL A 98 12.00 -9.80 -10.87
CA VAL A 98 12.29 -11.20 -10.55
C VAL A 98 11.21 -11.76 -9.64
N LEU A 99 10.49 -12.75 -10.17
CA LEU A 99 9.36 -13.38 -9.49
C LEU A 99 9.81 -14.45 -8.47
N PRO A 100 8.95 -14.80 -7.50
CA PRO A 100 9.16 -15.92 -6.60
C PRO A 100 9.39 -17.23 -7.37
N THR A 101 10.37 -18.01 -6.93
CA THR A 101 10.66 -19.35 -7.47
C THR A 101 9.74 -20.42 -6.88
N ARG A 102 9.08 -20.10 -5.76
CA ARG A 102 8.13 -20.98 -5.08
C ARG A 102 6.95 -20.17 -4.55
N THR A 103 5.74 -20.70 -4.74
CA THR A 103 4.51 -20.13 -4.20
C THR A 103 3.81 -21.10 -3.26
N PHE A 104 2.99 -20.57 -2.35
CA PHE A 104 2.11 -21.37 -1.48
C PHE A 104 0.75 -20.67 -1.28
N ASP A 105 -0.20 -21.37 -0.66
CA ASP A 105 -1.47 -20.80 -0.18
C ASP A 105 -1.64 -21.09 1.31
N GLY A 106 -2.29 -20.17 2.02
CA GLY A 106 -2.67 -20.35 3.41
C GLY A 106 -1.48 -20.29 4.35
N SER A 107 -0.78 -21.41 4.55
CA SER A 107 0.38 -21.47 5.45
C SER A 107 1.47 -22.38 4.94
N LEU A 108 2.72 -22.03 5.25
CA LEU A 108 3.87 -22.84 4.92
C LEU A 108 4.90 -22.83 6.05
N ASP A 109 5.21 -24.01 6.57
CA ASP A 109 6.33 -24.20 7.50
C ASP A 109 7.65 -24.34 6.72
N LEU A 110 8.65 -23.58 7.15
CA LEU A 110 9.99 -23.57 6.60
C LEU A 110 11.02 -23.89 7.69
N GLN A 111 12.11 -24.53 7.27
CA GLN A 111 13.33 -24.65 8.06
C GLN A 111 14.38 -23.73 7.44
N VAL A 112 14.79 -22.68 8.15
CA VAL A 112 15.81 -21.74 7.71
C VAL A 112 17.00 -21.85 8.67
N GLY A 113 18.05 -22.54 8.23
CA GLY A 113 19.14 -22.94 9.13
C GLY A 113 18.62 -23.81 10.27
N ASP A 114 18.84 -23.39 11.52
CA ASP A 114 18.35 -24.06 12.72
C ASP A 114 16.97 -23.55 13.20
N LYS A 115 16.36 -22.58 12.51
CA LYS A 115 15.09 -21.97 12.92
C LYS A 115 13.92 -22.54 12.12
N ARG A 116 12.84 -22.88 12.84
CA ARG A 116 11.50 -23.05 12.25
C ARG A 116 10.89 -21.67 12.01
N VAL A 117 10.39 -21.47 10.79
CA VAL A 117 9.73 -20.24 10.35
C VAL A 117 8.35 -20.62 9.80
N GLU A 118 7.31 -19.93 10.27
CA GLU A 118 5.93 -20.13 9.82
C GLU A 118 5.53 -18.96 8.92
N LEU A 119 5.18 -19.27 7.67
CA LEU A 119 4.57 -18.32 6.75
C LEU A 119 3.05 -18.43 6.88
N ILE A 120 2.36 -17.32 7.16
CA ILE A 120 0.91 -17.29 7.40
C ILE A 120 0.27 -16.21 6.54
N GLU A 121 -0.40 -16.62 5.46
CA GLU A 121 -1.16 -15.73 4.59
C GLU A 121 -2.35 -15.14 5.37
N VAL A 122 -2.44 -13.81 5.36
CA VAL A 122 -3.50 -13.03 6.00
C VAL A 122 -4.20 -12.11 5.00
N GLY A 123 -3.74 -12.09 3.75
CA GLY A 123 -4.38 -11.40 2.64
C GLY A 123 -5.71 -12.05 2.19
N PRO A 124 -6.57 -11.29 1.50
CA PRO A 124 -6.35 -9.92 1.06
C PRO A 124 -6.61 -8.92 2.20
N ALA A 125 -5.74 -7.92 2.33
CA ALA A 125 -5.83 -6.86 3.33
C ALA A 125 -5.19 -5.55 2.81
N HIS A 126 -3.88 -5.39 2.99
CA HIS A 126 -3.12 -4.30 2.39
C HIS A 126 -3.00 -4.50 0.88
N THR A 127 -2.61 -5.71 0.46
CA THR A 127 -2.55 -6.21 -0.92
C THR A 127 -3.39 -7.50 -1.07
N ARG A 128 -3.34 -8.18 -2.22
CA ARG A 128 -4.06 -9.45 -2.42
C ARG A 128 -3.46 -10.61 -1.63
N GLY A 129 -2.15 -10.56 -1.37
CA GLY A 129 -1.37 -11.69 -0.90
C GLY A 129 -0.50 -11.42 0.32
N ASP A 130 -0.99 -10.63 1.28
CA ASP A 130 -0.24 -10.27 2.49
C ASP A 130 0.10 -11.48 3.38
N LEU A 131 1.29 -11.43 3.98
CA LEU A 131 1.90 -12.53 4.71
C LEU A 131 2.52 -12.06 6.03
N LEU A 132 2.30 -12.85 7.09
CA LEU A 132 3.11 -12.80 8.32
C LEU A 132 4.22 -13.87 8.27
N VAL A 133 5.41 -13.52 8.74
CA VAL A 133 6.55 -14.43 8.91
C VAL A 133 6.86 -14.56 10.39
N HIS A 134 6.45 -15.66 11.00
CA HIS A 134 6.61 -15.90 12.43
C HIS A 134 7.78 -16.84 12.72
N VAL A 135 8.60 -16.49 13.71
CA VAL A 135 9.74 -17.27 14.18
C VAL A 135 9.50 -17.62 15.66
N PRO A 136 8.81 -18.74 15.97
CA PRO A 136 8.33 -19.03 17.32
C PRO A 136 9.44 -19.09 18.37
N ALA A 137 10.56 -19.74 18.05
CA ALA A 137 11.68 -19.88 18.97
C ALA A 137 12.34 -18.54 19.34
N ALA A 138 12.19 -17.53 18.47
CA ALA A 138 12.67 -16.17 18.72
C ALA A 138 11.60 -15.26 19.31
N ARG A 139 10.32 -15.69 19.34
CA ARG A 139 9.16 -14.87 19.72
C ARG A 139 9.08 -13.58 18.87
N VAL A 140 9.38 -13.70 17.57
CA VAL A 140 9.39 -12.58 16.62
C VAL A 140 8.41 -12.84 15.48
N VAL A 141 7.68 -11.80 15.07
CA VAL A 141 6.90 -11.81 13.82
C VAL A 141 7.26 -10.62 12.94
N PHE A 142 7.53 -10.89 11.67
CA PHE A 142 7.60 -9.88 10.62
C PHE A 142 6.24 -9.80 9.95
N THR A 143 5.72 -8.59 9.81
CA THR A 143 4.31 -8.39 9.44
C THR A 143 4.12 -7.84 8.03
N GLY A 144 5.22 -7.52 7.34
CA GLY A 144 5.16 -6.71 6.13
C GLY A 144 4.28 -5.49 6.36
N ASP A 145 3.52 -5.11 5.34
CA ASP A 145 2.68 -3.92 5.39
C ASP A 145 1.31 -4.17 6.04
N ILE A 146 1.14 -5.29 6.76
CA ILE A 146 0.05 -5.37 7.74
C ILE A 146 0.28 -4.37 8.86
N LEU A 147 1.53 -3.95 9.14
CA LEU A 147 1.81 -2.86 10.07
C LEU A 147 2.59 -1.73 9.41
N PHE A 148 2.03 -0.52 9.51
CA PHE A 148 2.71 0.76 9.33
C PHE A 148 2.77 1.45 10.70
N ILE A 149 3.98 1.73 11.21
CA ILE A 149 4.15 2.37 12.51
C ILE A 149 4.53 3.84 12.34
N GLY A 150 3.62 4.73 12.72
CA GLY A 150 3.82 6.18 12.65
C GLY A 150 3.41 6.84 11.32
N GLY A 151 2.86 6.07 10.38
CA GLY A 151 2.34 6.56 9.11
C GLY A 151 0.93 6.03 8.84
N HIS A 152 0.16 6.77 8.06
CA HIS A 152 -1.14 6.31 7.59
C HIS A 152 -0.92 5.09 6.66
N PRO A 153 -1.55 3.93 6.94
CA PRO A 153 -1.48 2.78 6.04
C PRO A 153 -2.21 3.10 4.74
N ILE A 154 -1.94 2.32 3.70
CA ILE A 154 -2.70 2.37 2.45
C ILE A 154 -3.44 1.05 2.23
N VAL A 155 -4.74 1.10 1.97
CA VAL A 155 -5.56 -0.09 1.71
C VAL A 155 -5.73 -0.20 0.20
N TRP A 156 -4.86 -0.98 -0.45
CA TRP A 156 -4.98 -1.20 -1.89
C TRP A 156 -6.13 -2.16 -2.22
N GLU A 157 -6.23 -3.24 -1.44
CA GLU A 157 -7.16 -4.34 -1.76
C GLU A 157 -8.38 -4.42 -0.81
N GLY A 158 -8.15 -4.48 0.50
CA GLY A 158 -9.19 -4.80 1.46
C GLY A 158 -9.66 -6.27 1.37
N PRO A 159 -10.76 -6.65 2.06
CA PRO A 159 -11.58 -5.78 2.88
C PRO A 159 -10.87 -5.37 4.18
N VAL A 160 -11.16 -4.18 4.69
CA VAL A 160 -10.57 -3.67 5.95
C VAL A 160 -10.80 -4.62 7.13
N SER A 161 -11.91 -5.38 7.14
CA SER A 161 -12.19 -6.38 8.17
C SER A 161 -11.14 -7.49 8.24
N ASN A 162 -10.55 -7.90 7.11
CA ASN A 162 -9.50 -8.91 7.09
C ASN A 162 -8.21 -8.36 7.71
N TRP A 163 -7.91 -7.09 7.46
CA TRP A 163 -6.75 -6.42 8.06
C TRP A 163 -6.92 -6.30 9.59
N ILE A 164 -8.12 -5.94 10.06
CA ILE A 164 -8.45 -5.96 11.49
C ILE A 164 -8.23 -7.37 12.08
N ALA A 165 -8.71 -8.43 11.42
CA ALA A 165 -8.50 -9.81 11.86
C ALA A 165 -7.00 -10.21 11.84
N ALA A 166 -6.21 -9.70 10.90
CA ALA A 166 -4.76 -9.91 10.88
C ALA A 166 -4.08 -9.26 12.10
N CYS A 167 -4.51 -8.06 12.50
CA CYS A 167 -4.03 -7.40 13.72
C CYS A 167 -4.40 -8.20 14.97
N GLU A 168 -5.65 -8.65 15.09
CA GLU A 168 -6.11 -9.50 16.20
C GLU A 168 -5.32 -10.81 16.29
N ARG A 169 -5.00 -11.41 15.13
CA ARG A 169 -4.16 -12.60 15.06
C ARG A 169 -2.77 -12.34 15.63
N ILE A 170 -2.12 -11.23 15.25
CA ILE A 170 -0.81 -10.84 15.78
C ILE A 170 -0.88 -10.60 17.30
N GLU A 171 -1.91 -9.91 17.78
CA GLU A 171 -2.12 -9.67 19.21
C GLU A 171 -2.27 -10.98 20.01
N ALA A 172 -2.82 -12.04 19.40
CA ALA A 172 -2.96 -13.35 20.02
C ALA A 172 -1.67 -14.20 19.98
N MET A 173 -0.66 -13.83 19.19
CA MET A 173 0.60 -14.59 19.10
C MET A 173 1.45 -14.43 20.37
N ASP A 174 2.24 -15.46 20.68
CA ASP A 174 3.26 -15.43 21.73
C ASP A 174 4.57 -14.81 21.22
N VAL A 175 4.51 -13.50 20.93
CA VAL A 175 5.63 -12.70 20.41
C VAL A 175 6.03 -11.60 21.39
N GLU A 176 7.32 -11.31 21.43
CA GLU A 176 7.92 -10.20 22.19
C GLU A 176 8.30 -9.03 21.29
N ALA A 177 8.78 -9.31 20.07
CA ALA A 177 9.16 -8.30 19.10
C ALA A 177 8.33 -8.43 17.82
N ILE A 178 7.85 -7.30 17.33
CA ILE A 178 7.07 -7.20 16.10
C ILE A 178 7.80 -6.26 15.15
N VAL A 179 8.10 -6.79 13.96
CA VAL A 179 8.82 -6.07 12.91
C VAL A 179 7.80 -5.64 11.83
N PRO A 180 7.50 -4.34 11.71
CA PRO A 180 6.62 -3.83 10.65
C PRO A 180 7.33 -3.78 9.30
N GLY A 181 6.56 -3.66 8.21
CA GLY A 181 7.11 -3.33 6.89
C GLY A 181 7.62 -1.89 6.82
N HIS A 182 6.96 -0.98 7.54
CA HIS A 182 7.39 0.42 7.67
C HIS A 182 7.31 0.95 9.10
N GLY A 183 8.25 1.81 9.45
CA GLY A 183 8.35 2.43 10.77
C GLY A 183 9.26 1.65 11.75
N PRO A 184 9.36 2.11 13.00
CA PRO A 184 10.21 1.48 14.01
C PRO A 184 9.66 0.12 14.48
N LEU A 185 10.53 -0.69 15.09
CA LEU A 185 10.10 -1.88 15.83
C LEU A 185 9.01 -1.55 16.84
N THR A 186 8.08 -2.48 17.03
CA THR A 186 6.89 -2.27 17.85
C THR A 186 6.56 -3.49 18.69
N ASP A 187 5.53 -3.33 19.53
CA ASP A 187 4.88 -4.36 20.32
C ASP A 187 3.36 -4.41 20.01
N LYS A 188 2.62 -5.16 20.82
CA LYS A 188 1.16 -5.31 20.69
C LYS A 188 0.39 -3.99 20.84
N ALA A 189 0.94 -2.97 21.52
CA ALA A 189 0.28 -1.67 21.61
C ALA A 189 0.27 -0.94 20.26
N GLY A 190 1.36 -1.06 19.47
CA GLY A 190 1.37 -0.54 18.10
C GLY A 190 0.38 -1.25 17.19
N VAL A 191 0.23 -2.58 17.33
CA VAL A 191 -0.78 -3.36 16.61
C VAL A 191 -2.19 -2.89 16.96
N ALA A 192 -2.49 -2.75 18.25
CA ALA A 192 -3.79 -2.29 18.73
C ALA A 192 -4.10 -0.86 18.25
N ARG A 193 -3.09 0.01 18.15
CA ARG A 193 -3.26 1.37 17.63
C ARG A 193 -3.59 1.38 16.14
N LEU A 194 -2.95 0.55 15.33
CA LEU A 194 -3.32 0.41 13.91
C LEU A 194 -4.71 -0.22 13.74
N ARG A 195 -5.05 -1.22 14.55
CA ARG A 195 -6.39 -1.82 14.55
C ARG A 195 -7.46 -0.79 14.90
N ALA A 196 -7.21 0.06 15.89
CA ALA A 196 -8.10 1.17 16.25
C ALA A 196 -8.25 2.17 15.10
N TYR A 197 -7.16 2.52 14.41
CA TYR A 197 -7.21 3.35 13.21
C TYR A 197 -8.13 2.77 12.13
N LEU A 198 -7.96 1.49 11.80
CA LEU A 198 -8.76 0.82 10.76
C LEU A 198 -10.25 0.76 11.15
N ALA A 199 -10.54 0.44 12.41
CA ALA A 199 -11.91 0.41 12.92
C ALA A 199 -12.57 1.80 12.91
N HIS A 200 -11.83 2.83 13.33
CA HIS A 200 -12.27 4.23 13.29
C HIS A 200 -12.61 4.66 11.86
N LEU A 201 -11.68 4.45 10.93
CA LEU A 201 -11.87 4.84 9.54
C LEU A 201 -13.04 4.09 8.88
N GLN A 202 -13.19 2.80 9.16
CA GLN A 202 -14.32 2.01 8.66
C GLN A 202 -15.67 2.55 9.18
N ALA A 203 -15.77 2.85 10.48
CA ALA A 203 -17.00 3.39 11.07
C ALA A 203 -17.33 4.78 10.53
N GLU A 204 -16.35 5.68 10.50
CA GLU A 204 -16.53 7.05 10.06
C GLU A 204 -16.84 7.14 8.55
N ALA A 205 -16.15 6.34 7.72
CA ALA A 205 -16.44 6.26 6.29
C ALA A 205 -17.84 5.68 6.04
N ARG A 206 -18.29 4.70 6.83
CA ARG A 206 -19.63 4.12 6.70
C ARG A 206 -20.72 5.16 6.95
N ALA A 207 -20.60 5.95 8.02
CA ALA A 207 -21.57 7.00 8.32
C ALA A 207 -21.71 8.02 7.16
N ARG A 208 -20.59 8.39 6.54
CA ARG A 208 -20.54 9.35 5.43
C ARG A 208 -21.04 8.77 4.11
N TYR A 209 -20.77 7.48 3.89
CA TYR A 209 -21.33 6.72 2.77
C TYR A 209 -22.86 6.67 2.86
N ASP A 210 -23.39 6.30 4.03
CA ASP A 210 -24.84 6.22 4.26
C ASP A 210 -25.51 7.61 4.17
N ALA A 211 -24.77 8.69 4.47
CA ALA A 211 -25.20 10.08 4.28
C ALA A 211 -25.10 10.58 2.82
N GLY A 212 -24.60 9.76 1.88
CA GLY A 212 -24.48 10.11 0.46
C GLY A 212 -23.35 11.06 0.12
N MET A 213 -22.38 11.27 1.01
CA MET A 213 -21.21 12.11 0.75
C MET A 213 -20.30 11.45 -0.28
N SER A 214 -19.66 12.24 -1.15
CA SER A 214 -18.63 11.73 -2.04
C SER A 214 -17.37 11.31 -1.27
N VAL A 215 -16.54 10.42 -1.83
CA VAL A 215 -15.25 9.98 -1.24
C VAL A 215 -14.38 11.17 -0.83
N GLY A 216 -14.29 12.19 -1.67
CA GLY A 216 -13.45 13.36 -1.41
C GLY A 216 -14.00 14.29 -0.31
N GLU A 217 -15.32 14.37 -0.15
CA GLU A 217 -15.94 15.08 0.97
C GLU A 217 -15.74 14.30 2.25
N ALA A 218 -16.03 12.99 2.22
CA ALA A 218 -15.89 12.12 3.37
C ALA A 218 -14.44 12.10 3.89
N ALA A 219 -13.45 11.90 3.04
CA ALA A 219 -12.04 11.88 3.45
C ALA A 219 -11.56 13.18 4.13
N ARG A 220 -12.21 14.32 3.87
CA ARG A 220 -11.90 15.60 4.55
C ARG A 220 -12.70 15.80 5.84
N ASP A 221 -13.87 15.21 5.91
CA ASP A 221 -14.80 15.34 7.04
C ASP A 221 -14.51 14.36 8.17
N ILE A 222 -13.87 13.22 7.88
CA ILE A 222 -13.46 12.25 8.89
C ILE A 222 -12.46 12.88 9.85
N ASP A 223 -12.75 12.80 11.15
CA ASP A 223 -11.86 13.31 12.19
C ASP A 223 -10.65 12.38 12.37
N MET A 224 -9.48 12.83 11.90
CA MET A 224 -8.21 12.10 12.03
C MET A 224 -7.32 12.66 13.14
N ARG A 225 -7.82 13.48 14.08
CA ARG A 225 -7.01 14.18 15.08
C ARG A 225 -6.18 13.25 15.97
N GLU A 226 -6.70 12.07 16.31
CA GLU A 226 -5.96 11.05 17.07
C GLU A 226 -4.69 10.55 16.34
N PHE A 227 -4.68 10.68 15.02
CA PHE A 227 -3.62 10.22 14.13
C PHE A 227 -2.93 11.39 13.41
N ALA A 228 -3.12 12.63 13.85
CA ALA A 228 -2.63 13.82 13.14
C ALA A 228 -1.09 13.89 13.01
N GLU A 229 -0.37 13.22 13.93
CA GLU A 229 1.10 13.12 13.90
C GLU A 229 1.61 12.05 12.92
N TRP A 230 0.73 11.26 12.31
CA TRP A 230 1.13 10.24 11.36
C TRP A 230 1.47 10.85 10.00
N THR A 231 2.52 10.32 9.39
CA THR A 231 2.96 10.70 8.04
C THR A 231 2.04 10.12 6.97
N GLU A 232 2.16 10.59 5.73
CA GLU A 232 1.38 10.11 4.57
C GLU A 232 -0.15 10.28 4.71
N GLY A 233 -0.60 11.37 5.34
CA GLY A 233 -2.03 11.67 5.55
C GLY A 233 -2.88 11.70 4.28
N GLU A 234 -2.26 11.85 3.11
CA GLU A 234 -2.94 11.77 1.83
C GLU A 234 -3.52 10.39 1.52
N ARG A 235 -2.98 9.32 2.12
CA ARG A 235 -3.47 7.95 1.92
C ARG A 235 -4.89 7.76 2.46
N VAL A 236 -5.36 8.64 3.34
CA VAL A 236 -6.75 8.61 3.86
C VAL A 236 -7.76 8.62 2.72
N ILE A 237 -7.57 9.40 1.65
CA ILE A 237 -8.52 9.43 0.53
C ILE A 237 -8.61 8.07 -0.19
N VAL A 238 -7.49 7.36 -0.29
CA VAL A 238 -7.40 6.04 -0.91
C VAL A 238 -8.12 5.02 -0.04
N ASN A 239 -7.90 5.07 1.27
CA ASN A 239 -8.55 4.15 2.19
C ASN A 239 -10.07 4.34 2.25
N VAL A 240 -10.54 5.60 2.22
CA VAL A 240 -11.97 5.92 2.14
C VAL A 240 -12.57 5.44 0.82
N ASP A 241 -11.86 5.61 -0.30
CA ASP A 241 -12.29 5.06 -1.59
C ASP A 241 -12.45 3.53 -1.54
N THR A 242 -11.47 2.81 -0.96
CA THR A 242 -11.56 1.35 -0.81
C THR A 242 -12.78 0.95 0.00
N LEU A 243 -13.01 1.57 1.16
CA LEU A 243 -14.18 1.32 2.00
C LEU A 243 -15.50 1.60 1.26
N TYR A 244 -15.57 2.69 0.48
CA TYR A 244 -16.75 3.00 -0.33
C TYR A 244 -17.02 1.94 -1.42
N ARG A 245 -15.96 1.37 -2.01
CA ARG A 245 -16.07 0.27 -2.97
C ARG A 245 -16.52 -1.02 -2.28
N GLU A 246 -16.02 -1.31 -1.08
CA GLU A 246 -16.49 -2.41 -0.24
C GLU A 246 -17.99 -2.28 0.07
N PHE A 247 -18.43 -1.11 0.54
CA PHE A 247 -19.84 -0.86 0.92
C PHE A 247 -20.80 -0.96 -0.27
N SER A 248 -20.36 -0.51 -1.44
CA SER A 248 -21.18 -0.54 -2.67
C SER A 248 -21.13 -1.87 -3.43
N GLY A 249 -20.24 -2.79 -3.04
CA GLY A 249 -20.01 -4.05 -3.76
C GLY A 249 -19.31 -3.88 -5.11
N SER A 250 -18.65 -2.75 -5.34
CA SER A 250 -17.94 -2.44 -6.59
C SER A 250 -16.67 -3.27 -6.81
N GLY A 251 -16.25 -4.02 -5.79
CA GLY A 251 -15.05 -4.87 -5.81
C GLY A 251 -13.74 -4.08 -5.80
N PRO A 252 -12.59 -4.78 -5.81
CA PRO A 252 -11.27 -4.16 -5.77
C PRO A 252 -11.01 -3.27 -6.99
N ARG A 253 -10.02 -2.38 -6.87
CA ARG A 253 -9.62 -1.51 -7.99
C ARG A 253 -8.86 -2.31 -9.04
N LYS A 254 -8.92 -1.85 -10.30
CA LYS A 254 -8.14 -2.44 -11.40
C LYS A 254 -6.74 -1.80 -11.57
N SER A 255 -6.49 -0.66 -10.92
CA SER A 255 -5.23 0.07 -11.04
C SER A 255 -5.03 1.01 -9.86
N ALA A 256 -3.79 1.09 -9.38
CA ALA A 256 -3.36 2.06 -8.37
C ALA A 256 -3.15 3.47 -8.93
N VAL A 257 -2.96 3.65 -10.24
CA VAL A 257 -2.52 4.93 -10.82
C VAL A 257 -3.49 6.10 -10.55
N PRO A 258 -4.83 5.94 -10.69
CA PRO A 258 -5.76 7.02 -10.35
C PRO A 258 -5.68 7.48 -8.89
N CYS A 259 -5.18 6.61 -7.99
CA CYS A 259 -5.04 6.92 -6.58
C CYS A 259 -3.94 7.96 -6.34
N PHE A 260 -2.86 7.95 -7.13
CA PHE A 260 -1.82 8.99 -7.04
C PHE A 260 -2.38 10.38 -7.34
N ALA A 261 -3.25 10.49 -8.36
CA ALA A 261 -3.92 11.74 -8.67
C ALA A 261 -4.91 12.15 -7.55
N ALA A 262 -5.63 11.19 -6.95
CA ALA A 262 -6.52 11.45 -5.82
C ALA A 262 -5.75 11.98 -4.59
N MET A 263 -4.62 11.34 -4.24
CA MET A 263 -3.73 11.78 -3.16
C MET A 263 -3.17 13.18 -3.45
N ALA A 264 -2.67 13.44 -4.65
CA ALA A 264 -2.19 14.77 -5.04
C ALA A 264 -3.25 15.88 -4.86
N ARG A 265 -4.49 15.63 -5.30
CA ARG A 265 -5.62 16.55 -5.10
C ARG A 265 -6.01 16.73 -3.64
N PHE A 266 -5.82 15.69 -2.82
CA PHE A 266 -6.10 15.74 -1.39
C PHE A 266 -5.06 16.59 -0.66
N CYS A 267 -3.76 16.38 -0.92
CA CYS A 267 -2.66 17.22 -0.41
C CYS A 267 -2.81 18.69 -0.78
N GLY A 268 -3.01 18.99 -2.06
CA GLY A 268 -2.99 20.36 -2.59
C GLY A 268 -4.07 21.29 -2.01
N LYS A 269 -5.13 20.74 -1.42
CA LYS A 269 -6.17 21.50 -0.69
C LYS A 269 -5.96 21.54 0.83
N ALA A 270 -5.22 20.59 1.40
CA ALA A 270 -4.89 20.60 2.82
C ALA A 270 -3.84 21.68 3.16
N SER A 271 -2.92 21.97 2.24
CA SER A 271 -1.89 23.01 2.41
C SER A 271 -2.46 24.44 2.45
N SER A 272 -3.69 24.68 1.98
CA SER A 272 -4.36 25.99 2.11
C SER A 272 -5.05 26.22 3.47
N MET A 273 -4.97 25.27 4.40
CA MET A 273 -5.52 25.38 5.76
C MET A 273 -4.46 25.52 6.86
N ARG A 274 -3.16 25.56 6.50
CA ARG A 274 -2.11 25.99 7.44
C ARG A 274 -1.90 27.50 7.27
N VAL A 275 -2.66 28.29 8.02
CA VAL A 275 -2.39 29.70 8.35
C VAL A 275 -2.12 29.76 9.84
#